data_AF-A0A3N1J4Z7-F1
#
_entry.id   AF-A0A3N1J4Z7-F1
#
_cell.length_a   1.000
_cell.length_b   1.000
_cell.length_c   1.000
_cell.angle_alpha   90.00
_cell.angle_beta   90.00
_cell.angle_gamma   90.00
#
_symmetry.space_group_name_H-M   'P 1'
#
loop_
_entity.id
_entity.type
_entity.pdbx_description
1 polymer ?
#
loop_
_entity_poly.entity_id
_entity_poly.type
_entity_poly.pdbx_seq_one_letter_code
_entity_poly.pdbx_strand_id
1 'polypeptide(L)'
;MHSLSKYVFYSTLILYILTLLTVSYVGVYLTYVAIPVIVVSGLLMKMFSKKSSRSGAVSATVAKVFNDANTGLERFNENMYWYNEKNRIIGEKVEPYNERIQAIRAKMIEPEVKLKYETDPEKRKILAACLDSLEEGIREIESEKDQIKMAVEIDIAHKRSNG
;
A
#
# COMPACT_ATOMS: atom_id res chain seq x y z
N MET A 1 31.90 7.94 30.04
CA MET A 1 31.37 9.00 29.14
C MET A 1 31.01 8.49 27.73
N HIS A 2 30.90 7.18 27.47
CA HIS A 2 30.61 6.63 26.12
C HIS A 2 29.18 6.06 25.97
N SER A 3 28.47 5.76 27.07
CA SER A 3 27.08 5.26 27.04
C SER A 3 26.06 6.40 26.93
N LEU A 4 26.29 7.52 27.62
CA LEU A 4 25.45 8.72 27.56
C LEU A 4 25.41 9.29 26.14
N SER A 5 26.57 9.41 25.48
CA SER A 5 26.66 9.91 24.11
C SER A 5 26.00 8.99 23.08
N LYS A 6 26.05 7.67 23.28
CA LYS A 6 25.32 6.71 22.42
C LYS A 6 23.81 6.87 22.56
N TYR A 7 23.33 7.07 23.78
CA TYR A 7 21.90 7.24 24.02
C TYR A 7 21.36 8.53 23.39
N VAL A 8 22.11 9.64 23.53
CA VAL A 8 21.76 10.91 22.87
C VAL A 8 21.84 10.79 21.35
N PHE A 9 22.81 10.03 20.82
CA PHE A 9 22.94 9.80 19.38
C PHE A 9 21.76 9.00 18.81
N TYR A 10 21.40 7.87 19.43
CA TYR A 10 20.29 7.06 18.94
C TYR A 10 18.92 7.73 19.18
N SER A 11 18.75 8.50 20.26
CA SER A 11 17.50 9.23 20.51
C SER A 11 17.29 10.34 19.48
N THR A 12 18.34 11.09 19.12
CA THR A 12 18.27 12.12 18.08
C THR A 12 18.08 11.51 16.69
N LEU A 13 18.70 10.36 16.40
CA LEU A 13 18.51 9.63 15.15
C LEU A 13 17.08 9.13 14.97
N ILE A 14 16.47 8.57 16.02
CA ILE A 14 15.08 8.09 16.00
C ILE A 14 14.10 9.26 15.86
N LEU A 15 14.34 10.36 16.59
CA LEU A 15 13.49 11.55 16.51
C LEU A 15 13.56 12.18 15.11
N TYR A 16 14.74 12.20 14.49
CA TYR A 16 14.93 12.67 13.11
C TYR A 16 14.20 11.80 12.08
N ILE A 17 14.29 10.47 12.20
CA ILE A 17 13.55 9.54 11.33
C ILE A 17 12.03 9.70 11.52
N LEU A 18 11.56 9.89 12.75
CA LEU A 18 10.14 10.17 13.03
C LEU A 18 9.67 11.47 12.37
N THR A 19 10.47 12.55 12.41
CA THR A 19 10.14 13.82 11.73
C THR A 19 10.10 13.67 10.20
N LEU A 20 10.96 12.84 9.63
CA LEU A 20 10.96 12.51 8.20
C LEU A 20 9.67 11.78 7.76
N LEU A 21 9.18 10.87 8.60
CA LEU A 21 7.98 10.08 8.31
C LEU A 21 6.66 10.83 8.53
N THR A 22 6.66 11.82 9.43
CA THR A 22 5.45 12.56 9.81
C THR A 22 5.24 13.86 9.02
N VAL A 23 6.30 14.46 8.48
CA VAL A 23 6.22 15.75 7.78
C VAL A 23 6.59 15.61 6.30
N SER A 24 5.66 15.11 5.49
CA SER A 24 5.88 14.73 4.09
C SER A 24 6.32 15.87 3.14
N TYR A 25 5.96 17.13 3.42
CA TYR A 25 6.44 18.28 2.63
C TYR A 25 7.89 18.65 2.95
N VAL A 26 8.28 18.51 4.22
CA VAL A 26 9.62 18.84 4.70
C VAL A 26 10.61 17.72 4.36
N GLY A 27 10.17 16.47 4.22
CA GLY A 27 11.02 15.33 3.84
C GLY A 27 11.78 15.52 2.52
N VAL A 28 11.17 16.18 1.52
CA VAL A 28 11.83 16.53 0.24
C VAL A 28 12.85 17.66 0.42
N TYR A 29 12.61 18.61 1.32
CA TYR A 29 13.61 19.65 1.62
C TYR A 29 14.75 19.12 2.49
N LEU A 30 14.45 18.14 3.33
CA LEU A 30 15.41 17.48 4.19
C LEU A 30 16.41 16.66 3.37
N THR A 31 16.03 16.07 2.24
CA THR A 31 16.98 15.34 1.37
C THR A 31 18.05 16.26 0.77
N TYR A 32 17.71 17.52 0.45
CA TYR A 32 18.69 18.53 0.00
C TYR A 32 19.74 18.86 1.07
N VAL A 33 19.42 18.69 2.35
CA VAL A 33 20.37 18.89 3.47
C VAL A 33 21.04 17.58 3.85
N ALA A 34 20.30 16.47 3.82
CA ALA A 34 20.79 15.15 4.20
C ALA A 34 21.83 14.60 3.23
N ILE A 35 21.66 14.79 1.92
CA ILE A 35 22.65 14.31 0.92
C ILE A 35 24.01 15.00 1.14
N PRO A 36 24.12 16.35 1.24
CA PRO A 36 25.37 17.02 1.59
C PRO A 36 25.93 16.60 2.95
N VAL A 37 25.08 16.45 3.98
CA VAL A 37 25.53 16.04 5.32
C VAL A 37 26.09 14.61 5.31
N ILE A 38 25.49 13.68 4.55
CA ILE A 38 25.99 12.31 4.37
C ILE A 38 27.32 12.30 3.61
N VAL A 39 27.44 13.09 2.54
CA VAL A 39 28.68 13.22 1.76
C VAL A 39 29.79 13.80 2.62
N VAL A 40 29.53 14.90 3.35
CA VAL A 40 30.52 15.54 4.23
C VAL A 40 30.88 14.61 5.39
N SER A 41 29.92 13.92 6.01
CA SER A 41 30.18 12.96 7.09
C SER A 41 31.00 11.76 6.58
N GLY A 42 30.72 11.26 5.38
CA GLY A 42 31.51 10.21 4.72
C GLY A 42 32.92 10.66 4.36
N LEU A 43 33.07 11.90 3.90
CA LEU A 43 34.36 12.52 3.59
C LEU A 43 35.20 12.71 4.86
N LEU A 44 34.58 13.22 5.92
CA LEU A 44 35.20 13.38 7.24
C LEU A 44 35.59 12.02 7.82
N MET A 45 34.74 10.99 7.70
CA MET A 45 35.08 9.64 8.14
C MET A 45 36.27 9.08 7.36
N LYS A 46 36.39 9.37 6.05
CA LYS A 46 37.55 9.00 5.22
C LYS A 46 38.83 9.77 5.55
N MET A 47 38.71 11.03 5.99
CA MET A 47 39.85 11.86 6.38
C MET A 47 40.33 11.61 7.82
N PHE A 48 39.41 11.32 8.75
CA PHE A 48 39.69 11.10 10.17
C PHE A 48 39.87 9.62 10.55
N SER A 49 39.73 8.69 9.62
CA SER A 49 40.07 7.27 9.87
C SER A 49 41.59 7.11 9.94
N LYS A 50 42.15 7.37 11.12
CA LYS A 50 43.48 6.90 11.52
C LYS A 50 43.51 5.38 11.32
N LYS A 51 44.52 4.90 10.60
CA LYS A 51 44.77 3.50 10.24
C LYS A 51 45.01 2.64 11.51
N SER A 52 43.99 2.43 12.33
CA SER A 52 44.05 1.53 13.49
C SER A 52 43.51 0.16 13.06
N SER A 53 44.44 -0.79 12.98
CA SER A 53 44.23 -2.19 12.63
C SER A 53 43.43 -2.96 13.69
N ARG A 54 42.12 -2.67 13.80
CA ARG A 54 41.09 -3.59 14.33
C ARG A 54 39.88 -3.58 13.38
N SER A 55 40.15 -3.71 12.09
CA SER A 55 39.17 -3.54 11.01
C SER A 55 38.30 -4.78 10.74
N GLY A 56 38.48 -5.90 11.44
CA GLY A 56 37.78 -7.15 11.12
C GLY A 56 36.32 -7.19 11.58
N ALA A 57 36.07 -7.04 12.88
CA ALA A 57 34.76 -7.30 13.46
C ALA A 57 33.71 -6.22 13.16
N VAL A 58 34.07 -4.93 13.34
CA VAL A 58 33.14 -3.81 13.11
C VAL A 58 32.81 -3.66 11.62
N SER A 59 33.81 -3.84 10.74
CA SER A 59 33.57 -3.80 9.29
C SER A 59 32.68 -4.95 8.82
N ALA A 60 32.83 -6.16 9.40
CA ALA A 60 31.97 -7.29 9.10
C ALA A 60 30.53 -7.08 9.59
N THR A 61 30.33 -6.51 10.79
CA THR A 61 28.99 -6.17 11.29
C THR A 61 28.31 -5.12 10.42
N VAL A 62 29.04 -4.07 10.03
CA VAL A 62 28.50 -3.01 9.17
C VAL A 62 28.15 -3.55 7.78
N ALA A 63 29.04 -4.37 7.18
CA ALA A 63 28.76 -5.02 5.90
C ALA A 63 27.53 -5.95 5.99
N LYS A 64 27.38 -6.69 7.09
CA LYS A 64 26.18 -7.52 7.32
C LYS A 64 24.91 -6.69 7.39
N VAL A 65 24.91 -5.58 8.15
CA VAL A 65 23.73 -4.69 8.25
C VAL A 65 23.38 -4.09 6.89
N PHE A 66 24.37 -3.66 6.10
CA PHE A 66 24.12 -3.16 4.75
C PHE A 66 23.56 -4.24 3.81
N ASN A 67 24.09 -5.46 3.88
CA ASN A 67 23.60 -6.56 3.06
C ASN A 67 22.19 -6.99 3.48
N ASP A 68 21.92 -7.09 4.77
CA ASP A 68 20.59 -7.38 5.33
C ASP A 68 19.57 -6.30 4.93
N ALA A 69 19.99 -5.03 4.91
CA ALA A 69 19.17 -3.91 4.45
C ALA A 69 18.90 -3.97 2.94
N ASN A 70 19.91 -4.33 2.12
CA ASN A 70 19.73 -4.48 0.68
C ASN A 70 18.75 -5.62 0.36
N THR A 71 18.92 -6.79 1.00
CA THR A 71 17.97 -7.92 0.89
C THR A 71 16.57 -7.55 1.42
N GLY A 72 16.49 -6.68 2.44
CA GLY A 72 15.22 -6.12 2.91
C GLY A 72 14.53 -5.26 1.86
N LEU A 73 15.30 -4.40 1.18
CA LEU A 73 14.83 -3.50 0.14
C LEU A 73 14.37 -4.25 -1.11
N GLU A 74 15.12 -5.29 -1.51
CA GLU A 74 14.74 -6.18 -2.63
C GLU A 74 13.41 -6.89 -2.35
N ARG A 75 13.26 -7.49 -1.16
CA ARG A 75 11.98 -8.10 -0.72
C ARG A 75 10.84 -7.10 -0.69
N PHE A 76 11.09 -5.86 -0.28
CA PHE A 76 10.07 -4.81 -0.29
C PHE A 76 9.66 -4.45 -1.72
N ASN A 77 10.63 -4.31 -2.63
CA ASN A 77 10.39 -4.01 -4.03
C ASN A 77 9.56 -5.12 -4.71
N GLU A 78 9.90 -6.38 -4.48
CA GLU A 78 9.13 -7.53 -4.98
C GLU A 78 7.70 -7.55 -4.42
N ASN A 79 7.52 -7.28 -3.13
CA ASN A 79 6.20 -7.21 -2.52
C ASN A 79 5.34 -6.10 -3.17
N MET A 80 5.93 -4.94 -3.43
CA MET A 80 5.25 -3.83 -4.10
C MET A 80 4.87 -4.17 -5.53
N TYR A 81 5.75 -4.87 -6.26
CA TYR A 81 5.44 -5.36 -7.60
C TYR A 81 4.20 -6.27 -7.59
N TRP A 82 4.19 -7.30 -6.72
CA TRP A 82 3.07 -8.23 -6.63
C TRP A 82 1.77 -7.56 -6.16
N TYR A 83 1.86 -6.57 -5.26
CA TYR A 83 0.72 -5.79 -4.82
C TYR A 83 0.11 -4.98 -5.97
N ASN A 84 0.95 -4.29 -6.75
CA ASN A 84 0.53 -3.51 -7.90
C ASN A 84 -0.10 -4.40 -8.98
N GLU A 85 0.54 -5.54 -9.28
CA GLU A 85 0.03 -6.47 -10.30
C GLU A 85 -1.30 -7.09 -9.89
N LYS A 86 -1.46 -7.47 -8.62
CA LYS A 86 -2.75 -7.94 -8.08
C LYS A 86 -3.85 -6.90 -8.29
N ASN A 87 -3.61 -5.65 -7.91
CA ASN A 87 -4.60 -4.58 -8.03
C ASN A 87 -4.92 -4.25 -9.49
N ARG A 88 -3.92 -4.31 -10.38
CA ARG A 88 -4.10 -4.13 -11.83
C ARG A 88 -5.06 -5.18 -12.40
N ILE A 89 -4.79 -6.46 -12.13
CA ILE A 89 -5.62 -7.57 -12.63
C ILE A 89 -7.03 -7.53 -12.05
N ILE A 90 -7.17 -7.25 -10.75
CA ILE A 90 -8.49 -7.12 -10.12
C ILE A 90 -9.27 -5.96 -10.75
N GLY A 91 -8.63 -4.80 -10.95
CA GLY A 91 -9.26 -3.65 -11.58
C GLY A 91 -9.80 -3.99 -12.97
N GLU A 92 -8.94 -4.55 -13.82
CA GLU A 92 -9.29 -4.96 -15.19
C GLU A 92 -10.44 -5.98 -15.23
N LYS A 93 -10.42 -6.99 -14.35
CA LYS A 93 -11.47 -8.01 -14.32
C LYS A 93 -12.79 -7.52 -13.74
N VAL A 94 -12.77 -6.58 -12.81
CA VAL A 94 -13.96 -6.09 -12.10
C VAL A 94 -14.65 -4.94 -12.84
N GLU A 95 -13.96 -4.24 -13.74
CA GLU A 95 -14.50 -3.14 -14.54
C GLU A 95 -15.86 -3.43 -15.21
N PRO A 96 -16.05 -4.53 -15.98
CA PRO A 96 -17.35 -4.82 -16.60
C PRO A 96 -18.46 -5.08 -15.57
N TYR A 97 -18.12 -5.61 -14.38
CA TYR A 97 -19.08 -5.84 -13.30
C TYR A 97 -19.50 -4.51 -12.65
N ASN A 98 -18.58 -3.55 -12.53
CA ASN A 98 -18.91 -2.19 -12.06
C ASN A 98 -19.87 -1.49 -13.03
N GLU A 99 -19.65 -1.61 -14.34
CA GLU A 99 -20.55 -1.07 -15.35
C GLU A 99 -21.94 -1.71 -15.27
N ARG A 100 -22.02 -3.04 -15.10
CA ARG A 100 -23.30 -3.75 -14.89
C ARG A 100 -24.03 -3.24 -13.64
N ILE A 101 -23.34 -3.06 -12.52
CA ILE A 101 -23.93 -2.50 -11.29
C ILE A 101 -24.46 -1.08 -11.55
N GLN A 102 -23.68 -0.23 -12.23
CA GLN A 102 -24.12 1.14 -12.55
C GLN A 102 -25.36 1.14 -13.47
N ALA A 103 -25.40 0.26 -14.46
CA ALA A 103 -26.55 0.13 -15.34
C ALA A 103 -27.81 -0.33 -14.59
N ILE A 104 -27.68 -1.24 -13.63
CA ILE A 104 -28.80 -1.66 -12.78
C ILE A 104 -29.24 -0.52 -11.87
N ARG A 105 -28.31 0.18 -11.22
CA ARG A 105 -28.62 1.36 -10.39
C ARG A 105 -29.35 2.44 -11.18
N ALA A 106 -28.96 2.69 -12.43
CA ALA A 106 -29.67 3.62 -13.30
C ALA A 106 -31.12 3.17 -13.58
N LYS A 107 -31.36 1.87 -13.77
CA LYS A 107 -32.70 1.29 -13.93
C LYS A 107 -33.54 1.33 -12.66
N MET A 108 -32.92 1.39 -11.47
CA MET A 108 -33.64 1.50 -10.19
C MET A 108 -34.21 2.90 -9.95
N ILE A 109 -33.63 3.95 -10.55
CA ILE A 109 -34.05 5.35 -10.33
C ILE A 109 -35.53 5.54 -10.68
N GLU A 110 -35.97 5.05 -11.84
CA GLU A 110 -37.36 5.20 -12.29
C GLU A 110 -38.38 4.54 -11.34
N PRO A 111 -38.26 3.25 -10.98
CA PRO A 111 -39.15 2.61 -10.02
C PRO A 111 -39.06 3.21 -8.61
N GLU A 112 -37.89 3.65 -8.14
CA GLU A 112 -37.76 4.36 -6.85
C GLU A 112 -38.54 5.68 -6.84
N VAL A 113 -38.42 6.48 -7.91
CA VAL A 113 -39.15 7.73 -8.04
C VAL A 113 -40.65 7.45 -8.10
N LYS A 114 -41.09 6.49 -8.91
CA LYS A 114 -42.51 6.09 -9.00
C LYS A 114 -43.05 5.64 -7.64
N LEU A 115 -42.30 4.86 -6.89
CA LEU A 115 -42.72 4.35 -5.57
C LEU A 115 -42.96 5.46 -4.54
N LYS A 116 -42.24 6.59 -4.64
CA LYS A 116 -42.40 7.75 -3.72
C LYS A 116 -43.71 8.49 -3.92
N TYR A 117 -44.22 8.53 -5.15
CA TYR A 117 -45.43 9.28 -5.50
C TYR A 117 -46.65 8.38 -5.74
N GLU A 118 -46.47 7.07 -5.86
CA GLU A 118 -47.55 6.11 -6.04
C GLU A 118 -48.36 5.93 -4.75
N THR A 119 -49.68 6.04 -4.87
CA THR A 119 -50.62 5.96 -3.74
C THR A 119 -51.35 4.61 -3.71
N ASP A 120 -51.42 3.93 -4.85
CA ASP A 120 -52.07 2.62 -4.97
C ASP A 120 -51.24 1.51 -4.28
N PRO A 121 -51.77 0.81 -3.27
CA PRO A 121 -51.03 -0.18 -2.50
C PRO A 121 -50.57 -1.38 -3.34
N GLU A 122 -51.34 -1.82 -4.34
CA GLU A 122 -50.97 -2.94 -5.20
C GLU A 122 -49.80 -2.55 -6.12
N LYS A 123 -49.84 -1.34 -6.70
CA LYS A 123 -48.75 -0.84 -7.55
C LYS A 123 -47.48 -0.56 -6.75
N ARG A 124 -47.60 -0.05 -5.53
CA ARG A 124 -46.45 0.11 -4.62
C ARG A 124 -45.78 -1.23 -4.33
N LYS A 125 -46.56 -2.29 -4.10
CA LYS A 125 -46.03 -3.64 -3.86
C LYS A 125 -45.28 -4.19 -5.08
N ILE A 126 -45.82 -3.98 -6.29
CA ILE A 126 -45.15 -4.38 -7.54
C ILE A 126 -43.84 -3.61 -7.74
N LEU A 127 -43.85 -2.29 -7.52
CA LEU A 127 -42.66 -1.45 -7.63
C LEU A 127 -41.59 -1.82 -6.60
N ALA A 128 -41.99 -2.11 -5.36
CA ALA A 128 -41.09 -2.59 -4.31
C ALA A 128 -40.47 -3.95 -4.68
N ALA A 129 -41.27 -4.92 -5.12
CA ALA A 129 -40.76 -6.21 -5.56
C ALA A 129 -39.81 -6.10 -6.77
N CYS A 130 -40.06 -5.13 -7.66
CA CYS A 130 -39.16 -4.84 -8.76
C CYS A 130 -37.81 -4.28 -8.28
N LEU A 131 -37.81 -3.39 -7.30
CA LEU A 131 -36.58 -2.86 -6.68
C LEU A 131 -35.80 -3.96 -5.95
N ASP A 132 -36.49 -4.81 -5.18
CA ASP A 132 -35.87 -5.94 -4.48
C ASP A 132 -35.18 -6.90 -5.46
N SER A 133 -35.81 -7.19 -6.61
CA SER A 133 -35.20 -8.03 -7.65
C SER A 133 -33.97 -7.38 -8.29
N LEU A 134 -33.95 -6.07 -8.48
CA LEU A 134 -32.79 -5.34 -9.02
C LEU A 134 -31.66 -5.28 -7.98
N GLU A 135 -31.98 -5.10 -6.70
CA GLU A 135 -31.03 -5.12 -5.59
C GLU A 135 -30.39 -6.50 -5.43
N GLU A 136 -31.18 -7.58 -5.54
CA GLU A 136 -30.63 -8.94 -5.52
C GLU A 136 -29.67 -9.18 -6.70
N GLY A 137 -30.00 -8.68 -7.89
CA GLY A 137 -29.08 -8.73 -9.04
C GLY A 137 -27.76 -7.98 -8.79
N ILE A 138 -27.78 -6.87 -8.04
CA ILE A 138 -26.54 -6.19 -7.62
C ILE A 138 -25.75 -7.08 -6.64
N ARG A 139 -26.41 -7.70 -5.67
CA ARG A 139 -25.77 -8.58 -4.67
C ARG A 139 -25.11 -9.79 -5.32
N GLU A 140 -25.75 -10.40 -6.31
CA GLU A 140 -25.17 -11.50 -7.09
C GLU A 140 -23.89 -11.05 -7.81
N ILE A 141 -23.92 -9.89 -8.48
CA ILE A 141 -22.76 -9.33 -9.17
C ILE A 141 -21.63 -8.97 -8.20
N GLU A 142 -21.94 -8.46 -7.01
CA GLU A 142 -20.95 -8.20 -5.97
C GLU A 142 -20.31 -9.50 -5.45
N SER A 143 -21.08 -10.57 -5.31
CA SER A 143 -20.58 -11.91 -4.97
C SER A 143 -19.64 -12.46 -6.06
N GLU A 144 -20.00 -12.31 -7.34
CA GLU A 144 -19.13 -12.69 -8.47
C GLU A 144 -17.79 -11.94 -8.42
N LYS A 145 -17.81 -10.63 -8.12
CA LYS A 145 -16.60 -9.82 -7.98
C LYS A 145 -15.69 -10.33 -6.85
N ASP A 146 -16.26 -10.75 -5.73
CA ASP A 146 -15.49 -11.26 -4.59
C ASP A 146 -14.85 -12.61 -4.90
N GLN A 147 -15.53 -13.49 -5.65
CA GLN A 147 -14.93 -14.72 -6.17
C GLN A 147 -13.74 -14.41 -7.10
N ILE A 148 -13.85 -13.40 -7.96
CA ILE A 148 -12.76 -12.98 -8.85
C ILE A 148 -11.56 -12.48 -8.05
N LYS A 149 -11.78 -11.63 -7.04
CA LYS A 149 -10.69 -11.13 -6.17
C LYS A 149 -9.95 -12.29 -5.51
N MET A 150 -10.68 -13.24 -4.95
CA MET A 150 -10.11 -14.42 -4.30
C MET A 150 -9.35 -15.32 -5.28
N ALA A 151 -9.89 -15.56 -6.48
CA ALA A 151 -9.22 -16.33 -7.51
C ALA A 151 -7.91 -15.68 -7.97
N VAL A 152 -7.89 -14.36 -8.13
CA VAL A 152 -6.68 -13.61 -8.47
C VAL A 152 -5.65 -13.64 -7.33
N GLU A 153 -6.09 -13.54 -6.08
CA GLU A 153 -5.19 -13.65 -4.92
C GLU A 153 -4.51 -15.03 -4.85
N ILE A 154 -5.25 -16.10 -5.13
CA ILE A 154 -4.72 -17.47 -5.20
C ILE A 154 -3.71 -17.60 -6.36
N ASP A 155 -4.04 -17.07 -7.56
CA ASP A 155 -3.15 -17.10 -8.72
C ASP A 155 -1.83 -16.35 -8.47
N ILE A 156 -1.90 -15.16 -7.86
CA ILE A 156 -0.71 -14.37 -7.49
C ILE A 156 0.12 -15.10 -6.42
N ALA A 157 -0.53 -15.71 -5.41
CA ALA A 157 0.17 -16.49 -4.40
C ALA A 157 0.90 -17.70 -5.02
N HIS A 158 0.28 -18.36 -6.00
CA HIS A 158 0.90 -19.47 -6.73
C HIS A 158 2.09 -19.00 -7.57
N LYS A 159 1.95 -17.89 -8.31
CA LYS A 159 3.04 -17.29 -9.09
C LYS A 159 4.23 -16.89 -8.22
N ARG A 160 3.97 -16.32 -7.04
CA ARG A 160 4.99 -15.97 -6.06
C ARG A 160 5.72 -17.18 -5.46
N SER A 161 5.06 -18.33 -5.37
CA SER A 161 5.69 -19.56 -4.87
C SER A 161 6.53 -20.29 -5.92
N ASN A 162 6.31 -20.01 -7.21
CA ASN A 162 6.98 -20.69 -8.33
C ASN A 162 8.06 -19.85 -9.03
N GLY A 163 8.19 -18.56 -8.69
CA GLY A 163 9.24 -17.65 -9.17
C GLY A 163 10.27 -17.41 -8.08
#